data_AF-A0A483AP06-F1
#
_entry.id   AF-A0A483AP06-F1
#
_cell.length_a   1.000
_cell.length_b   1.000
_cell.length_c   1.000
_cell.angle_alpha   90.00
_cell.angle_beta   90.00
_cell.angle_gamma   90.00
#
_symmetry.space_group_name_H-M   'P 1'
#
loop_
_entity.id
_entity.type
_entity.pdbx_description
1 polymer ?
#
loop_
_entity_poly.entity_id
_entity_poly.type
_entity_poly.pdbx_seq_one_letter_code
_entity_poly.pdbx_strand_id
1 'polypeptide(L)'
;MEKKEENSTPEVTQPQANLIDEMYVDGTASISIRQNVAKIDFYQASPIMSKDGADEKREFRKISHRLVLPVTGLAEIREILDKIIKQTQENTSK
;
A
#
# COMPACT_ATOMS: atom_id res chain seq x y z
N MET A 1 -46.05 42.67 -10.20
CA MET A 1 -44.82 42.67 -9.39
C MET A 1 -44.21 41.29 -9.50
N GLU A 2 -43.32 41.11 -10.47
CA GLU A 2 -42.55 39.88 -10.67
C GLU A 2 -41.44 39.81 -9.61
N LYS A 3 -41.35 38.68 -8.90
CA LYS A 3 -40.24 38.42 -7.97
C LYS A 3 -39.17 37.63 -8.71
N LYS A 4 -37.99 38.24 -8.79
CA LYS A 4 -36.74 37.74 -9.38
C LYS A 4 -36.34 36.39 -8.79
N GLU A 5 -35.91 35.49 -9.68
CA GLU A 5 -35.24 34.24 -9.39
C GLU A 5 -33.89 34.50 -8.73
N GLU A 6 -33.69 33.99 -7.51
CA GLU A 6 -32.39 33.91 -6.86
C GLU A 6 -31.60 32.75 -7.48
N ASN A 7 -30.73 33.12 -8.42
CA ASN A 7 -29.76 32.23 -9.04
C ASN A 7 -28.72 31.79 -7.99
N SER A 8 -28.97 30.65 -7.34
CA SER A 8 -28.07 30.05 -6.35
C SER A 8 -27.09 29.14 -7.10
N THR A 9 -25.89 29.66 -7.33
CA THR A 9 -24.76 28.91 -7.89
C THR A 9 -24.48 27.68 -7.02
N PRO A 10 -24.43 26.46 -7.57
CA PRO A 10 -24.07 25.29 -6.78
C PRO A 10 -22.63 25.44 -6.30
N GLU A 11 -22.46 25.43 -4.99
CA GLU A 11 -21.18 25.41 -4.30
C GLU A 11 -20.43 24.15 -4.75
N VAL A 12 -19.42 24.32 -5.61
CA VAL A 12 -18.59 23.21 -6.09
C VAL A 12 -17.80 22.73 -4.88
N THR A 13 -18.27 21.63 -4.30
CA THR A 13 -17.57 20.91 -3.23
C THR A 13 -16.21 20.50 -3.77
N GLN A 14 -15.14 21.16 -3.33
CA GLN A 14 -13.79 20.75 -3.66
C GLN A 14 -13.60 19.30 -3.20
N PRO A 15 -12.95 18.44 -4.00
CA PRO A 15 -12.59 17.11 -3.53
C PRO A 15 -11.74 17.30 -2.29
N GLN A 16 -12.29 16.92 -1.13
CA GLN A 16 -11.46 16.77 0.05
C GLN A 16 -10.35 15.82 -0.35
N ALA A 17 -9.10 16.28 -0.23
CA ALA A 17 -7.95 15.41 -0.34
C ALA A 17 -8.19 14.30 0.69
N ASN A 18 -8.66 13.15 0.23
CA ASN A 18 -8.77 11.96 1.04
C ASN A 18 -7.40 11.83 1.68
N LEU A 19 -7.37 11.99 3.00
CA LEU A 19 -6.22 11.65 3.83
C LEU A 19 -5.71 10.33 3.28
N ILE A 20 -4.53 10.38 2.66
CA ILE A 20 -3.84 9.18 2.23
C ILE A 20 -3.46 8.53 3.55
N ASP A 21 -4.34 7.67 4.06
CA ASP A 21 -3.99 6.68 5.07
C ASP A 21 -2.82 5.92 4.46
N GLU A 22 -1.61 6.25 4.89
CA GLU A 22 -0.37 5.74 4.32
C GLU A 22 -0.46 4.21 4.23
N MET A 23 -0.55 3.70 3.00
CA MET A 23 -0.75 2.28 2.74
C MET A 23 0.61 1.59 2.80
N TYR A 24 0.91 0.97 3.95
CA TYR A 24 2.12 0.17 4.12
C TYR A 24 1.86 -1.30 3.78
N VAL A 25 2.72 -1.86 2.95
CA VAL A 25 2.89 -3.30 2.82
C VAL A 25 3.72 -3.77 4.00
N ASP A 26 3.15 -4.58 4.91
CA ASP A 26 3.80 -4.96 6.17
C ASP A 26 4.47 -6.35 6.12
N GLY A 27 4.52 -6.98 4.95
CA GLY A 27 5.23 -8.24 4.77
C GLY A 27 4.73 -9.09 3.62
N THR A 28 5.32 -10.29 3.52
CA THR A 28 4.93 -11.31 2.54
C THR A 28 3.94 -12.28 3.17
N ALA A 29 2.77 -12.41 2.55
CA ALA A 29 1.73 -13.34 2.95
C ALA A 29 1.97 -14.75 2.42
N SER A 30 2.36 -14.86 1.15
CA SER A 30 2.64 -16.15 0.55
C SER A 30 3.61 -16.03 -0.63
N ILE A 31 4.35 -17.11 -0.90
CA ILE A 31 5.07 -17.30 -2.14
C ILE A 31 4.63 -18.65 -2.71
N SER A 32 4.21 -18.66 -3.97
CA SER A 32 3.83 -19.90 -4.66
C SER A 32 4.44 -19.95 -6.06
N ILE A 33 4.82 -21.16 -6.48
CA ILE A 33 5.37 -21.41 -7.82
C ILE A 33 4.58 -22.53 -8.45
N ARG A 34 3.96 -22.26 -9.60
CA ARG A 34 3.31 -23.27 -10.44
C ARG A 34 3.47 -22.92 -11.91
N GLN A 35 3.68 -23.93 -12.74
CA GLN A 35 3.73 -23.78 -14.21
C GLN A 35 4.69 -22.68 -14.66
N ASN A 36 5.90 -22.64 -14.07
CA ASN A 36 6.94 -21.64 -14.36
C ASN A 36 6.55 -20.18 -14.05
N VAL A 37 5.51 -19.97 -13.23
CA VAL A 37 5.08 -18.66 -12.74
C VAL A 37 5.21 -18.64 -11.22
N ALA A 38 5.89 -17.60 -10.71
CA ALA A 38 5.96 -17.27 -9.31
C ALA A 38 4.92 -16.19 -8.96
N LYS A 39 4.26 -16.36 -7.82
CA LYS A 39 3.32 -15.39 -7.24
C LYS A 39 3.76 -15.08 -5.83
N ILE A 40 3.90 -13.80 -5.52
CA ILE A 40 4.22 -13.30 -4.19
C ILE A 40 3.05 -12.44 -3.73
N ASP A 41 2.38 -12.87 -2.67
CA ASP A 41 1.29 -12.15 -2.04
C ASP A 41 1.82 -11.31 -0.90
N PHE A 42 1.34 -10.08 -0.79
CA PHE A 42 1.75 -9.12 0.23
C PHE A 42 0.59 -8.76 1.13
N TYR A 43 0.89 -8.64 2.42
CA TYR A 43 -0.05 -8.11 3.39
C TYR A 43 -0.08 -6.59 3.33
N GLN A 44 -1.25 -6.05 3.59
CA GLN A 44 -1.45 -4.66 3.95
C GLN A 44 -2.04 -4.62 5.35
N ALA A 45 -1.40 -3.83 6.21
CA ALA A 45 -1.92 -3.47 7.51
C ALA A 45 -2.68 -2.14 7.40
N SER A 46 -3.84 -2.04 8.04
CA SER A 46 -4.58 -0.80 8.22
C SER A 46 -5.01 -0.67 9.67
N PRO A 47 -4.83 0.51 10.30
CA PRO A 47 -5.28 0.72 11.67
C PRO A 47 -6.80 0.64 11.74
N ILE A 48 -7.34 -0.08 12.72
CA ILE A 48 -8.77 -0.05 13.02
C ILE A 48 -8.97 1.10 14.01
N MET A 49 -9.59 2.19 13.55
CA MET A 49 -10.05 3.27 14.42
C MET A 49 -11.14 2.73 15.34
N SER A 50 -10.82 2.50 16.61
CA SER A 50 -11.81 2.13 17.63
C SER A 50 -12.68 3.36 17.92
N LYS A 51 -14.00 3.23 17.77
CA LYS A 51 -14.94 4.34 18.04
C LYS A 51 -15.08 4.66 19.53
N ASP A 52 -14.60 3.77 20.41
CA ASP A 52 -14.93 3.78 21.85
C ASP A 52 -13.72 4.01 22.76
N GLY A 53 -12.62 4.59 22.26
CA GLY A 53 -11.51 5.03 23.12
C GLY A 53 -10.78 3.91 23.86
N ALA A 54 -10.90 2.65 23.40
CA ALA A 54 -10.11 1.55 23.93
C ALA A 54 -8.67 1.66 23.40
N ASP A 55 -7.70 1.73 24.33
CA ASP A 55 -6.25 1.87 24.12
C ASP A 55 -5.58 0.72 23.30
N GLU A 56 -6.35 -0.23 22.80
CA GLU A 56 -5.84 -1.27 21.90
C GLU A 56 -5.91 -0.80 20.45
N LYS A 57 -4.77 -0.37 19.91
CA LYS A 57 -4.58 -0.23 18.46
C LYS A 57 -4.73 -1.61 17.82
N ARG A 58 -5.92 -1.95 17.34
CA ARG A 58 -6.16 -3.18 16.57
C ARG A 58 -5.72 -2.95 15.13
N GLU A 59 -4.91 -3.85 14.61
CA GLU A 59 -4.47 -3.85 13.22
C GLU A 59 -5.32 -4.82 12.40
N PHE A 60 -5.89 -4.35 11.29
CA PHE A 60 -6.49 -5.22 10.29
C PHE A 60 -5.45 -5.56 9.24
N ARG A 61 -5.21 -6.85 9.00
CA ARG A 61 -4.31 -7.34 7.95
C ARG A 61 -5.10 -8.05 6.85
N LYS A 62 -4.88 -7.64 5.60
CA LYS A 62 -5.45 -8.29 4.41
C LYS A 62 -4.38 -8.51 3.35
N ILE A 63 -4.58 -9.52 2.50
CA ILE A 63 -3.79 -9.64 1.27
C ILE A 63 -4.29 -8.57 0.30
N SER A 64 -3.42 -7.68 -0.16
CA SER A 64 -3.80 -6.54 -1.01
C SER A 64 -3.06 -6.51 -2.35
N HIS A 65 -1.78 -6.89 -2.35
CA HIS A 65 -0.95 -6.87 -3.54
C HIS A 65 -0.44 -8.26 -3.87
N ARG A 66 -0.38 -8.56 -5.16
CA ARG A 66 0.20 -9.78 -5.70
C ARG A 66 1.17 -9.41 -6.81
N LEU A 67 2.43 -9.76 -6.64
CA LEU A 67 3.41 -9.74 -7.71
C LEU A 67 3.36 -11.09 -8.43
N VAL A 68 3.21 -11.04 -9.76
CA VAL A 68 3.23 -12.24 -10.62
C VAL A 68 4.36 -12.08 -11.62
N LEU A 69 5.26 -13.06 -11.66
CA LEU A 69 6.41 -13.03 -12.55
C LEU A 69 6.78 -14.45 -13.03
N PRO A 70 7.48 -14.58 -14.16
CA PRO A 70 8.17 -15.83 -14.49
C PRO A 70 9.16 -16.21 -13.39
N VAL A 71 9.40 -17.50 -13.17
CA VAL A 71 10.35 -17.97 -12.14
C VAL A 71 11.75 -17.39 -12.35
N THR A 72 12.15 -17.11 -13.60
CA THR A 72 13.43 -16.46 -13.93
C THR A 72 13.57 -15.08 -13.31
N GLY A 73 12.47 -14.32 -13.15
CA GLY A 73 12.52 -13.00 -12.52
C GLY A 73 12.84 -13.05 -11.02
N LEU A 74 12.70 -14.21 -10.36
CA LEU A 74 13.15 -14.36 -8.97
C LEU A 74 14.68 -14.25 -8.85
N ALA A 75 15.41 -14.74 -9.86
CA ALA A 75 16.87 -14.62 -9.89
C ALA A 75 17.28 -13.15 -10.04
N GLU A 76 16.60 -12.40 -10.90
CA GLU A 76 16.84 -10.96 -11.08
C GLU A 76 16.56 -10.17 -9.80
N ILE A 77 15.44 -10.46 -9.11
CA ILE A 77 15.12 -9.85 -7.81
C ILE A 77 16.25 -10.12 -6.81
N ARG A 78 16.75 -11.36 -6.72
CA ARG A 78 17.86 -11.70 -5.83
C ARG A 78 19.11 -10.86 -6.15
N GLU A 79 19.50 -10.75 -7.41
CA GLU A 79 20.69 -9.97 -7.79
C GLU A 79 20.56 -8.49 -7.43
N ILE A 80 19.37 -7.92 -7.62
CA ILE A 80 19.08 -6.53 -7.23
C ILE A 80 19.20 -6.37 -5.72
N LEU A 81 18.61 -7.28 -4.95
CA LEU A 81 18.69 -7.26 -3.49
C LEU A 81 20.14 -7.43 -2.99
N ASP A 82 20.90 -8.35 -3.58
CA ASP A 82 22.32 -8.56 -3.26
C ASP A 82 23.15 -7.28 -3.49
N LYS A 83 22.87 -6.53 -4.56
CA LYS A 83 23.52 -5.23 -4.83
C LYS A 83 23.17 -4.18 -3.78
N ILE A 84 21.88 -4.06 -3.42
CA ILE A 84 21.42 -3.10 -2.42
C ILE A 84 22.04 -3.39 -1.04
N ILE A 85 22.09 -4.66 -0.64
CA ILE A 85 22.68 -5.08 0.64
C ILE A 85 24.16 -4.71 0.69
N LYS A 86 24.93 -5.01 -0.36
CA LYS A 86 26.36 -4.67 -0.44
C LYS A 86 26.59 -3.16 -0.35
N GLN A 87 25.83 -2.36 -1.10
CA GLN A 87 25.92 -0.90 -1.04
C GLN A 87 25.63 -0.36 0.37
N THR A 88 24.69 -0.96 1.08
CA THR A 88 24.33 -0.54 2.45
C THR A 88 25.45 -0.86 3.45
N GLN A 89 26.11 -2.01 3.30
CA GLN A 89 27.23 -2.40 4.17
C GLN A 89 28.47 -1.52 3.96
N GLU A 90 28.78 -1.18 2.71
CA GLU A 90 29.90 -0.29 2.37
C GLU A 90 29.70 1.13 2.92
N ASN A 91 28.47 1.63 2.92
CA ASN A 91 28.13 2.96 3.44
C ASN A 91 28.09 3.04 4.97
N THR A 92 27.87 1.91 5.67
CA THR A 92 27.89 1.85 7.14
C THR A 92 29.32 1.73 7.70
N SER A 93 30.28 1.36 6.86
CA SER A 93 31.69 1.15 7.24
C SER A 93 32.57 2.38 7.00
N LYS A 94 31.97 3.52 6.63
CA LYS A 94 32.62 4.83 6.49
C LYS A 94 32.10 5.78 7.56
#